data_AF-A0A359MSZ4-F1
#
_entry.id   AF-A0A359MSZ4-F1
#
_cell.length_a   1.000
_cell.length_b   1.000
_cell.length_c   1.000
_cell.angle_alpha   90.00
_cell.angle_beta   90.00
_cell.angle_gamma   90.00
#
_symmetry.space_group_name_H-M   'P 1'
#
loop_
_entity.id
_entity.type
_entity.pdbx_description
1 polymer ?
#
loop_
_entity_poly.entity_id
_entity_poly.type
_entity_poly.pdbx_seq_one_letter_code
_entity_poly.pdbx_strand_id
1 'polypeptide(L)'
;ISAEDFAQVYGKELPPPNSREGEPYTINSTLGEIAKTKTGAQLIAQMQQQMTAMVGGNGDLDDGMARMFERMMGEMPVRSLTMFSQGAIGSVQIQEILSAINKE
;
A
#
# COMPACT_ATOMS: atom_id res chain seq x y z
N ILE A 1 1.36 19.91 -16.35
CA ILE A 1 2.63 20.47 -15.85
C ILE A 1 3.61 19.33 -15.76
N SER A 2 4.78 19.42 -16.40
CA SER A 2 5.79 18.37 -16.26
C SER A 2 6.46 18.45 -14.88
N ALA A 3 7.18 17.41 -14.45
CA ALA A 3 7.93 17.46 -13.19
C ALA A 3 8.98 18.59 -13.19
N GLU A 4 9.58 18.86 -14.35
CA GLU A 4 10.54 19.95 -14.56
C GLU A 4 9.87 21.32 -14.42
N ASP A 5 8.71 21.52 -15.05
CA ASP A 5 7.95 22.77 -14.93
C ASP A 5 7.51 23.00 -13.47
N PHE A 6 7.12 21.94 -12.77
CA PHE A 6 6.73 22.03 -11.36
C PHE A 6 7.92 22.36 -10.46
N ALA A 7 9.10 21.78 -10.71
CA ALA A 7 10.32 22.07 -9.95
C ALA A 7 10.73 23.56 -10.05
N GLN A 8 10.57 24.16 -11.23
CA GLN A 8 10.84 25.60 -11.42
C GLN A 8 9.94 26.50 -10.57
N VAL A 9 8.67 26.14 -10.40
CA VAL A 9 7.72 26.87 -9.54
C VAL A 9 7.97 26.57 -8.05
N TYR A 10 8.32 25.33 -7.72
CA TYR A 10 8.56 24.88 -6.34
C TYR A 10 9.81 25.52 -5.72
N GLY A 11 10.79 25.90 -6.55
CA GLY A 11 11.98 26.67 -6.13
C GLY A 11 12.99 25.88 -5.29
N LYS A 12 12.82 24.56 -5.19
CA LYS A 12 13.72 23.59 -4.51
C LYS A 12 13.77 22.30 -5.31
N GLU A 13 14.78 21.46 -5.04
CA GLU A 13 14.79 20.10 -5.57
C GLU A 13 13.55 19.33 -5.08
N LEU A 14 12.86 18.67 -6.01
CA LEU A 14 11.73 17.82 -5.66
C LEU A 14 12.23 16.61 -4.86
N PRO A 15 11.51 16.19 -3.80
CA PRO A 15 11.85 14.96 -3.12
C PRO A 15 11.79 13.79 -4.11
N PRO A 16 12.62 12.74 -3.91
CA PRO A 16 12.56 11.56 -4.74
C PRO A 16 11.13 10.97 -4.71
N PRO A 17 10.65 10.40 -5.83
CA PRO A 17 9.26 9.94 -5.97
C PRO A 17 8.89 8.79 -5.04
N ASN A 18 9.88 8.10 -4.44
CA ASN A 18 9.68 7.00 -3.52
C ASN A 18 10.18 7.36 -2.13
N SER A 19 9.59 6.73 -1.10
CA SER A 19 10.10 6.78 0.27
C SER A 19 11.58 6.41 0.28
N ARG A 20 12.42 7.18 1.00
CA ARG A 20 13.86 6.90 1.04
C ARG A 20 14.11 5.62 1.84
N GLU A 21 15.11 4.85 1.45
CA GLU A 21 15.55 3.70 2.25
C GLU A 21 15.89 4.16 3.68
N GLY A 22 15.27 3.54 4.68
CA GLY A 22 15.44 3.87 6.09
C GLY A 22 14.46 4.91 6.66
N GLU A 23 13.58 5.52 5.84
CA GLU A 23 12.50 6.34 6.37
C GLU A 23 11.40 5.47 7.01
N PRO A 24 10.81 5.90 8.15
CA PRO A 24 9.69 5.19 8.74
C PRO A 24 8.48 5.17 7.80
N TYR A 25 7.84 4.00 7.68
CA TYR A 25 6.57 3.86 7.00
C TYR A 25 5.48 4.63 7.73
N THR A 26 4.59 5.26 6.96
CA THR A 26 3.48 6.09 7.46
C THR A 26 2.15 5.62 6.89
N ILE A 27 1.06 6.25 7.31
CA ILE A 27 -0.28 6.01 6.74
C ILE A 27 -0.37 6.33 5.25
N ASN A 28 0.59 7.08 4.70
CA ASN A 28 0.68 7.45 3.29
C ASN A 28 1.66 6.57 2.50
N SER A 29 2.42 5.69 3.18
CA SER A 29 3.17 4.64 2.50
C SER A 29 2.21 3.70 1.78
N THR A 30 2.68 3.09 0.71
CA THR A 30 1.88 2.18 -0.12
C THR A 30 1.86 0.77 0.46
N LEU A 31 0.83 -0.01 0.11
CA LEU A 31 0.76 -1.43 0.48
C LEU A 31 1.93 -2.23 -0.12
N GLY A 32 2.38 -1.87 -1.33
CA GLY A 32 3.55 -2.47 -1.97
C GLY A 32 4.87 -2.14 -1.28
N GLU A 33 5.00 -0.95 -0.68
CA GLU A 33 6.14 -0.58 0.15
C GLU A 33 6.19 -1.42 1.43
N ILE A 34 5.08 -1.49 2.18
CA ILE A 34 5.07 -2.26 3.44
C ILE A 34 5.15 -3.78 3.23
N ALA A 35 4.71 -4.29 2.07
CA ALA A 35 4.79 -5.71 1.72
C ALA A 35 6.24 -6.25 1.68
N LYS A 36 7.24 -5.38 1.64
CA LYS A 36 8.66 -5.76 1.71
C LYS A 36 9.11 -6.18 3.12
N THR A 37 8.31 -5.87 4.14
CA THR A 37 8.57 -6.20 5.56
C THR A 37 7.85 -7.50 5.94
N LYS A 38 8.27 -8.16 7.01
CA LYS A 38 7.67 -9.46 7.41
C LYS A 38 6.22 -9.27 7.86
N THR A 39 5.99 -8.28 8.73
CA THR A 39 4.65 -7.94 9.24
C THR A 39 3.75 -7.43 8.11
N GLY A 40 4.28 -6.58 7.21
CA GLY A 40 3.51 -6.10 6.07
C GLY A 40 3.16 -7.21 5.08
N ALA A 41 4.09 -8.11 4.75
CA ALA A 41 3.81 -9.28 3.90
C ALA A 41 2.71 -10.18 4.49
N GLN A 42 2.73 -10.42 5.80
CA GLN A 42 1.71 -11.21 6.48
C GLN A 42 0.32 -10.54 6.42
N LEU A 43 0.26 -9.22 6.60
CA LEU A 43 -0.98 -8.45 6.47
C LEU A 43 -1.56 -8.58 5.05
N ILE A 44 -0.73 -8.37 4.03
CA ILE A 44 -1.17 -8.46 2.63
C ILE A 44 -1.66 -9.87 2.29
N ALA A 45 -0.97 -10.91 2.76
CA ALA A 45 -1.39 -12.29 2.56
C ALA A 45 -2.78 -12.58 3.19
N GLN A 46 -3.04 -12.08 4.40
CA GLN A 46 -4.35 -12.21 5.04
C GLN A 46 -5.45 -11.49 4.26
N MET A 47 -5.17 -10.29 3.75
CA MET A 47 -6.11 -9.54 2.92
C MET A 47 -6.41 -10.25 1.59
N GLN A 48 -5.39 -10.78 0.93
CA GLN A 48 -5.56 -11.55 -0.30
C GLN A 48 -6.45 -12.77 -0.07
N GLN A 49 -6.27 -13.50 1.04
CA GLN A 49 -7.12 -14.63 1.39
C GLN A 49 -8.59 -14.22 1.58
N GLN A 50 -8.85 -13.12 2.28
CA GLN A 50 -10.22 -12.60 2.47
C GLN A 50 -10.85 -12.19 1.14
N MET A 51 -10.07 -11.57 0.26
CA MET A 51 -10.55 -11.11 -1.04
C MET A 51 -10.86 -12.25 -1.99
N THR A 52 -9.99 -13.25 -2.08
CA THR A 52 -10.24 -14.47 -2.87
C THR A 52 -11.51 -15.19 -2.40
N ALA A 53 -11.80 -15.15 -1.10
CA ALA A 53 -13.04 -15.69 -0.55
C ALA A 53 -14.28 -14.86 -0.94
N MET A 54 -14.18 -13.53 -1.05
CA MET A 54 -15.29 -12.66 -1.44
C MET A 54 -15.58 -12.66 -2.95
N VAL A 55 -14.55 -12.79 -3.79
CA VAL A 55 -14.68 -12.71 -5.26
C VAL A 55 -15.17 -14.03 -5.87
N GLY A 56 -15.36 -15.08 -5.06
CA GLY A 56 -15.76 -16.41 -5.53
C GLY A 56 -14.55 -17.12 -6.12
N GLY A 57 -14.02 -18.09 -5.35
CA GLY A 57 -12.76 -18.77 -5.66
C GLY A 57 -12.63 -19.18 -7.14
N ASN A 58 -11.54 -18.70 -7.75
CA ASN A 58 -10.94 -19.11 -9.02
C ASN A 58 -11.90 -19.52 -10.15
N GLY A 59 -12.01 -18.66 -11.17
CA GLY A 59 -12.52 -19.06 -12.48
C GLY A 59 -12.08 -18.14 -13.62
N ASP A 60 -12.45 -16.86 -13.58
CA ASP A 60 -12.50 -16.05 -14.82
C ASP A 60 -11.89 -14.65 -14.70
N LEU A 61 -11.01 -14.38 -13.73
CA LEU A 61 -10.15 -13.21 -13.84
C LEU A 61 -9.01 -13.56 -14.79
N ASP A 62 -9.09 -13.07 -16.02
CA ASP A 62 -7.99 -13.08 -16.99
C ASP A 62 -6.68 -12.68 -16.27
N ASP A 63 -5.57 -13.37 -16.57
CA ASP A 63 -4.24 -13.11 -15.98
C ASP A 63 -3.86 -11.62 -16.06
N GLY A 64 -4.31 -10.93 -17.12
CA GLY A 64 -4.16 -9.49 -17.27
C GLY A 64 -4.91 -8.68 -16.20
N MET A 65 -6.16 -9.05 -15.89
CA MET A 65 -6.96 -8.42 -14.84
C MET A 65 -6.38 -8.70 -13.45
N ALA A 66 -5.91 -9.91 -13.19
CA ALA A 66 -5.27 -10.26 -11.92
C ALA A 66 -4.01 -9.41 -11.66
N ARG A 67 -3.14 -9.26 -12.67
CA ARG A 67 -1.94 -8.41 -12.57
C ARG A 67 -2.27 -6.93 -12.43
N MET A 68 -3.29 -6.43 -13.13
CA MET A 68 -3.77 -5.06 -12.95
C MET A 68 -4.25 -4.83 -11.52
N PHE A 69 -5.01 -5.78 -10.98
CA PHE A 69 -5.54 -5.69 -9.63
C PHE A 69 -4.42 -5.72 -8.58
N GLU A 70 -3.46 -6.65 -8.70
CA GLU A 70 -2.29 -6.72 -7.83
C GLU A 70 -1.51 -5.38 -7.84
N ARG A 71 -1.29 -4.83 -9.03
CA ARG A 71 -0.57 -3.56 -9.17
C ARG A 71 -1.35 -2.39 -8.54
N MET A 72 -2.67 -2.37 -8.71
CA MET A 72 -3.55 -1.35 -8.12
C MET A 72 -3.56 -1.43 -6.59
N MET A 73 -3.63 -2.65 -6.04
CA MET A 73 -3.53 -2.88 -4.59
C MET A 73 -2.19 -2.39 -4.04
N GLY A 74 -1.10 -2.71 -4.73
CA GLY A 74 0.25 -2.30 -4.32
C GLY A 74 0.43 -0.78 -4.24
N GLU A 75 -0.25 0.00 -5.06
CA GLU A 75 -0.17 1.47 -5.08
C GLU A 75 -1.10 2.16 -4.07
N MET A 76 -1.99 1.41 -3.41
CA MET A 76 -2.87 2.02 -2.42
C MET A 76 -2.11 2.44 -1.16
N PRO A 77 -2.42 3.61 -0.58
CA PRO A 77 -1.84 4.00 0.70
C PRO A 77 -2.43 3.16 1.83
N VAL A 78 -1.63 2.91 2.88
CA VAL A 78 -2.04 2.14 4.07
C VAL A 78 -3.32 2.68 4.70
N ARG A 79 -3.54 4.00 4.70
CA ARG A 79 -4.79 4.60 5.22
C ARG A 79 -6.06 4.06 4.54
N SER A 80 -5.97 3.63 3.29
CA SER A 80 -7.10 3.07 2.53
C SER A 80 -7.61 1.76 3.12
N LEU A 81 -6.82 1.07 3.96
CA LEU A 81 -7.24 -0.15 4.66
C LEU A 81 -8.47 0.08 5.54
N THR A 82 -8.62 1.28 6.12
CA THR A 82 -9.82 1.61 6.92
C THR A 82 -11.11 1.50 6.12
N MET A 83 -11.08 1.89 4.85
CA MET A 83 -12.22 1.82 3.95
C MET A 83 -12.37 0.41 3.36
N PHE A 84 -11.28 -0.18 2.87
CA PHE A 84 -11.31 -1.50 2.21
C PHE A 84 -11.73 -2.63 3.14
N SER A 85 -11.32 -2.55 4.41
CA SER A 85 -11.70 -3.53 5.42
C SER A 85 -13.16 -3.41 5.88
N GLN A 86 -13.94 -2.46 5.34
CA GLN A 86 -15.30 -2.16 5.76
C GLN A 86 -15.39 -1.91 7.28
N GLY A 87 -14.37 -1.25 7.85
CA GLY A 87 -14.27 -0.96 9.27
C GLY A 87 -13.70 -2.08 10.14
N ALA A 88 -13.31 -3.23 9.58
CA ALA A 88 -12.63 -4.28 10.33
C ALA A 88 -11.22 -3.87 10.78
N ILE A 89 -10.57 -2.96 10.04
CA ILE A 89 -9.30 -2.34 10.40
C ILE A 89 -9.53 -0.86 10.73
N GLY A 90 -9.43 -0.50 12.00
CA GLY A 90 -9.51 0.87 12.50
C GLY A 90 -8.19 1.64 12.41
N SER A 91 -8.24 2.95 12.63
CA SER A 91 -7.06 3.83 12.62
C SER A 91 -6.01 3.43 13.68
N VAL A 92 -6.46 2.97 14.86
CA VAL A 92 -5.56 2.51 15.94
C VAL A 92 -4.76 1.29 15.50
N GLN A 93 -5.42 0.30 14.90
CA GLN A 93 -4.77 -0.93 14.42
C GLN A 93 -3.77 -0.61 13.30
N ILE A 94 -4.07 0.35 12.41
CA ILE A 94 -3.10 0.82 11.41
C ILE A 94 -1.85 1.39 12.06
N GLN A 95 -1.99 2.20 13.12
CA GLN A 95 -0.85 2.77 13.82
C GLN A 95 -0.02 1.70 14.52
N GLU A 96 -0.66 0.67 15.10
CA GLU A 96 0.02 -0.48 15.70
C GLU A 96 0.80 -1.29 14.65
N ILE A 97 0.19 -1.58 13.51
CA ILE A 97 0.83 -2.26 12.38
C ILE A 97 2.06 -1.47 11.90
N LEU A 98 1.91 -0.16 11.65
CA LEU A 98 3.02 0.69 11.23
C LEU A 98 4.12 0.77 12.30
N SER A 99 3.75 0.81 13.57
CA SER A 99 4.71 0.78 14.68
C SER A 99 5.47 -0.54 14.75
N ALA A 100 4.84 -1.68 14.44
CA ALA A 100 5.49 -2.97 14.38
C ALA A 100 6.44 -3.06 13.17
N ILE A 101 5.97 -2.65 12.00
CA ILE A 101 6.76 -2.62 10.75
C ILE A 101 8.01 -1.76 10.90
N ASN A 102 7.90 -0.59 11.53
CA ASN A 102 9.02 0.34 11.73
C ASN A 102 10.03 -0.13 12.80
N LYS A 103 9.77 -1.23 13.50
CA LYS A 103 10.65 -1.81 14.53
C LYS A 103 11.31 -3.12 14.09
N GLU A 104 11.03 -3.59 12.87
CA GLU A 104 11.71 -4.75 12.27
C GLU A 104 13.17 -4.44 11.90
#